data_AF-A0A1H0FMW4-F1
#
_entry.id   AF-A0A1H0FMW4-F1
#
_cell.length_a   1.000
_cell.length_b   1.000
_cell.length_c   1.000
_cell.angle_alpha   90.00
_cell.angle_beta   90.00
_cell.angle_gamma   90.00
#
_symmetry.space_group_name_H-M   'P 1'
#
loop_
_entity.id
_entity.type
_entity.pdbx_description
1 polymer ?
#
loop_
_entity_poly.entity_id
_entity_poly.type
_entity_poly.pdbx_seq_one_letter_code
_entity_poly.pdbx_strand_id
1 'polypeptide(L)'
;MIKIKNKISSYILCLVLGVTLGIIAKYLDTIPVIDEIWWMKVLSYFGDLFTRLGIWVLIASFIAAYSKTLIRAAINTFIFFIGMLISYYIYSAYLFGVFPTRYFILWGSIALASPLLAIIVWKAKNNVRLSFILPALPMGLMLSLSLGIGLFYMYLNYIEELIMYVVLCVVFYKGPKQMAIIVVFSFVVALFAKQISPFHF
;
A
#
# COMPACT_ATOMS: atom_id res chain seq x y z
N MET A 1 -14.61 -21.58 21.67
CA MET A 1 -14.08 -21.96 20.33
C MET A 1 -14.30 -20.93 19.21
N ILE A 2 -15.48 -20.27 19.12
CA ILE A 2 -15.83 -19.36 17.99
C ILE A 2 -14.91 -18.12 17.86
N LYS A 3 -14.45 -17.53 18.97
CA LYS A 3 -13.53 -16.36 18.96
C LYS A 3 -12.11 -16.66 18.43
N ILE A 4 -11.63 -17.91 18.54
CA ILE A 4 -10.29 -18.33 18.08
C ILE A 4 -10.33 -18.70 16.59
N LYS A 5 -11.39 -19.37 16.13
CA LYS A 5 -11.61 -19.68 14.70
C LYS A 5 -11.59 -18.41 13.84
N ASN A 6 -12.23 -17.35 14.31
CA ASN A 6 -12.25 -16.04 13.63
C ASN A 6 -10.93 -15.24 13.73
N LYS A 7 -9.94 -15.69 14.52
CA LYS A 7 -8.59 -15.10 14.56
C LYS A 7 -7.71 -15.76 13.49
N ILE A 8 -7.65 -17.09 13.52
CA ILE A 8 -6.83 -17.89 12.60
C ILE A 8 -7.28 -17.66 11.15
N SER A 9 -8.59 -17.55 10.93
CA SER A 9 -9.16 -17.27 9.61
C SER A 9 -8.66 -15.94 9.01
N SER A 10 -8.47 -14.87 9.79
CA SER A 10 -8.00 -13.59 9.22
C SER A 10 -6.53 -13.64 8.82
N TYR A 11 -5.70 -14.33 9.59
CA TYR A 11 -4.27 -14.48 9.26
C TYR A 11 -4.07 -15.29 7.98
N ILE A 12 -4.79 -16.42 7.87
CA ILE A 12 -4.74 -17.27 6.67
C ILE A 12 -5.25 -16.49 5.45
N LEU A 13 -6.35 -15.75 5.59
CA LEU A 13 -6.88 -14.94 4.50
C LEU A 13 -5.86 -13.88 4.03
N CYS A 14 -5.22 -13.16 4.96
CA CYS A 14 -4.22 -12.16 4.59
C CYS A 14 -2.97 -12.80 3.95
N LEU A 15 -2.57 -13.99 4.41
CA LEU A 15 -1.47 -14.76 3.81
C LEU A 15 -1.81 -15.18 2.38
N VAL A 16 -2.98 -15.76 2.15
CA VAL A 16 -3.43 -16.20 0.82
C VAL A 16 -3.57 -15.00 -0.12
N LEU A 17 -4.13 -13.89 0.36
CA LEU A 17 -4.19 -12.63 -0.40
C LEU A 17 -2.79 -12.10 -0.76
N GLY A 18 -1.85 -12.16 0.19
CA GLY A 18 -0.46 -11.76 -0.06
C GLY A 18 0.19 -12.63 -1.14
N VAL A 19 0.13 -13.95 -0.98
CA VAL A 19 0.72 -14.91 -1.93
C VAL A 19 0.11 -14.77 -3.32
N THR A 20 -1.22 -14.69 -3.41
CA THR A 20 -1.92 -14.57 -4.70
C THR A 20 -1.53 -13.27 -5.41
N LEU A 21 -1.51 -12.14 -4.71
CA LEU A 21 -1.09 -10.87 -5.31
C LEU A 21 0.40 -10.82 -5.64
N GLY A 22 1.26 -11.49 -4.86
CA GLY A 22 2.69 -11.58 -5.18
C GLY A 22 2.97 -12.36 -6.47
N ILE A 23 2.25 -13.48 -6.68
CA ILE A 23 2.31 -14.24 -7.94
C ILE A 23 1.75 -13.41 -9.10
N ILE A 24 0.59 -12.78 -8.92
CA ILE A 24 -0.04 -11.95 -9.97
C ILE A 24 0.88 -10.78 -10.35
N ALA A 25 1.42 -10.05 -9.37
CA ALA A 25 2.33 -8.94 -9.62
C ALA A 25 3.55 -9.42 -10.42
N LYS A 26 4.18 -10.53 -10.01
CA LYS A 26 5.35 -11.03 -10.75
C LYS A 26 4.99 -11.52 -12.16
N TYR A 27 3.84 -12.16 -12.33
CA TYR A 27 3.35 -12.57 -13.64
C TYR A 27 3.15 -11.37 -14.56
N LEU A 28 2.49 -10.30 -14.08
CA LEU A 28 2.25 -9.10 -14.86
C LEU A 28 3.56 -8.40 -15.27
N ASP A 29 4.59 -8.42 -14.41
CA ASP A 29 5.92 -7.87 -14.74
C ASP A 29 6.63 -8.61 -15.88
N THR A 30 6.21 -9.84 -16.21
CA THR A 30 6.78 -10.60 -17.32
C THR A 30 6.11 -10.33 -18.65
N ILE A 31 4.99 -9.59 -18.66
CA ILE A 31 4.23 -9.33 -19.88
C ILE A 31 4.90 -8.17 -20.64
N PRO A 32 5.35 -8.40 -21.88
CA PRO A 32 5.95 -7.35 -22.68
C PRO A 32 4.90 -6.33 -23.11
N VAL A 33 5.30 -5.07 -23.22
CA VAL A 33 4.46 -4.00 -23.76
C VAL A 33 4.42 -4.14 -25.28
N ILE A 34 3.27 -4.56 -25.81
CA ILE A 34 3.01 -4.63 -27.25
C ILE A 34 1.80 -3.74 -27.55
N ASP A 35 2.04 -2.58 -28.17
CA ASP A 35 1.04 -1.53 -28.34
C ASP A 35 -0.13 -1.91 -29.27
N GLU A 36 0.09 -2.86 -30.18
CA GLU A 36 -0.89 -3.27 -31.19
C GLU A 36 -2.01 -4.16 -30.60
N ILE A 37 -1.78 -4.78 -29.45
CA ILE A 37 -2.68 -5.78 -28.86
C ILE A 37 -3.34 -5.22 -27.60
N TRP A 38 -4.63 -4.88 -27.71
CA TRP A 38 -5.37 -4.20 -26.62
C TRP A 38 -5.32 -4.94 -25.27
N TRP A 39 -5.51 -6.26 -25.24
CA TRP A 39 -5.50 -7.02 -23.99
C TRP A 39 -4.10 -7.07 -23.34
N MET A 40 -3.03 -7.07 -24.13
CA MET A 40 -1.66 -6.98 -23.61
C MET A 40 -1.39 -5.61 -23.00
N LYS A 41 -1.86 -4.54 -23.64
CA LYS A 41 -1.77 -3.17 -23.12
C LYS A 41 -2.48 -3.00 -21.78
N VAL A 42 -3.63 -3.62 -21.61
CA VAL A 42 -4.35 -3.61 -20.32
C VAL A 42 -3.56 -4.36 -19.24
N LEU A 43 -3.01 -5.53 -19.57
CA LEU A 43 -2.20 -6.32 -18.64
C LEU A 43 -0.91 -5.59 -18.23
N SER A 44 -0.21 -4.98 -19.19
CA SER A 44 1.01 -4.21 -18.90
C SER A 44 0.73 -2.98 -18.03
N TYR A 45 -0.42 -2.33 -18.23
CA TYR A 45 -0.87 -1.24 -17.35
C TYR A 45 -1.07 -1.71 -15.91
N PHE A 46 -1.68 -2.89 -15.70
CA PHE A 46 -1.77 -3.46 -14.36
C PHE A 46 -0.40 -3.87 -13.81
N GLY A 47 0.52 -4.34 -14.66
CA GLY A 47 1.92 -4.61 -14.25
C GLY A 47 2.59 -3.37 -13.67
N ASP A 48 2.45 -2.23 -14.34
CA ASP A 48 2.97 -0.95 -13.83
C ASP A 48 2.30 -0.58 -12.49
N LEU A 49 0.98 -0.67 -12.39
CA LEU A 49 0.25 -0.40 -11.14
C LEU A 49 0.72 -1.28 -9.96
N PHE A 50 0.96 -2.57 -10.19
CA PHE A 50 1.43 -3.51 -9.16
C PHE A 50 2.92 -3.37 -8.83
N THR A 51 3.70 -2.72 -9.70
CA THR A 51 5.08 -2.33 -9.41
C THR A 51 5.14 -1.12 -8.48
N ARG A 52 4.18 -0.19 -8.60
CA ARG A 52 4.15 1.06 -7.83
C ARG A 52 3.73 0.85 -6.38
N LEU A 53 4.26 1.70 -5.49
CA LEU A 53 4.01 1.63 -4.04
C LEU A 53 2.55 1.89 -3.64
N GLY A 54 1.81 2.67 -4.45
CA GLY A 54 0.47 3.15 -4.09
C GLY A 54 -0.52 2.02 -3.80
N ILE A 55 -0.59 1.01 -4.67
CA ILE A 55 -1.56 -0.09 -4.49
C ILE A 55 -1.29 -0.89 -3.22
N TRP A 56 -0.03 -1.10 -2.89
CA TRP A 56 0.38 -1.83 -1.69
C TRP A 56 0.06 -1.06 -0.41
N VAL A 57 0.24 0.26 -0.42
CA VAL A 57 -0.17 1.15 0.70
C VAL A 57 -1.68 1.13 0.88
N LEU A 58 -2.45 1.16 -0.22
CA LEU A 58 -3.90 1.11 -0.16
C LEU A 58 -4.39 -0.21 0.45
N ILE A 59 -3.91 -1.36 -0.05
CA ILE A 59 -4.29 -2.68 0.46
C ILE A 59 -3.91 -2.83 1.94
N ALA A 60 -2.69 -2.46 2.30
CA ALA A 60 -2.25 -2.47 3.69
C ALA A 60 -3.13 -1.58 4.58
N SER A 61 -3.53 -0.41 4.07
CA SER A 61 -4.43 0.49 4.80
C SER A 61 -5.82 -0.11 5.02
N PHE A 62 -6.37 -0.81 4.02
CA PHE A 62 -7.63 -1.56 4.18
C PHE A 62 -7.51 -2.65 5.23
N ILE A 63 -6.48 -3.50 5.13
CA ILE A 63 -6.24 -4.60 6.09
C ILE A 63 -6.12 -4.03 7.51
N ALA A 64 -5.35 -2.96 7.68
CA ALA A 64 -5.13 -2.35 8.97
C ALA A 64 -6.39 -1.64 9.51
N ALA A 65 -7.08 -0.83 8.69
CA ALA A 65 -8.23 -0.03 9.13
C ALA A 65 -9.40 -0.90 9.61
N TYR A 66 -9.65 -2.02 8.93
CA TYR A 66 -10.77 -2.92 9.22
C TYR A 66 -10.42 -4.12 10.12
N SER A 67 -9.17 -4.18 10.59
CA SER A 67 -8.77 -5.21 11.56
C SER A 67 -9.45 -5.02 12.92
N LYS A 68 -9.82 -6.13 13.56
CA LYS A 68 -10.61 -6.09 14.82
C LYS A 68 -9.85 -5.51 16.02
N THR A 69 -8.54 -5.63 16.04
CA THR A 69 -7.70 -5.12 17.13
C THR A 69 -6.37 -4.59 16.58
N LEU A 70 -5.72 -3.73 17.34
CA LEU A 70 -4.42 -3.15 17.03
C LEU A 70 -3.36 -4.23 16.71
N ILE A 71 -3.28 -5.27 17.54
CA ILE A 71 -2.35 -6.40 17.34
C ILE A 71 -2.69 -7.17 16.05
N ARG A 72 -3.99 -7.33 15.72
CA ARG A 72 -4.38 -8.02 14.47
C ARG A 72 -4.05 -7.19 13.25
N ALA A 73 -4.21 -5.86 13.30
CA ALA A 73 -3.80 -4.98 12.20
C ALA A 73 -2.32 -5.15 11.88
N ALA A 74 -1.48 -5.16 12.92
CA ALA A 74 -0.05 -5.38 12.82
C ALA A 74 0.28 -6.74 12.19
N ILE A 75 -0.25 -7.84 12.74
CA ILE A 75 0.04 -9.21 12.28
C ILE A 75 -0.51 -9.46 10.88
N ASN A 76 -1.76 -9.07 10.60
CA ASN A 76 -2.40 -9.29 9.30
C ASN A 76 -1.61 -8.60 8.18
N THR A 77 -1.22 -7.34 8.39
CA THR A 77 -0.47 -6.56 7.40
C THR A 77 0.93 -7.12 7.18
N PHE A 78 1.59 -7.55 8.25
CA PHE A 78 2.91 -8.18 8.16
C PHE A 78 2.89 -9.50 7.40
N ILE A 79 1.96 -10.38 7.74
CA ILE A 79 1.79 -11.67 7.07
C ILE A 79 1.42 -11.48 5.59
N PHE A 80 0.59 -10.49 5.28
CA PHE A 80 0.28 -10.11 3.91
C PHE A 80 1.55 -9.75 3.12
N PHE A 81 2.38 -8.84 3.64
CA PHE A 81 3.61 -8.43 2.95
C PHE A 81 4.64 -9.54 2.83
N ILE A 82 4.81 -10.39 3.85
CA ILE A 82 5.71 -11.54 3.76
C ILE A 82 5.22 -12.54 2.70
N GLY A 83 3.94 -12.88 2.70
CA GLY A 83 3.37 -13.78 1.70
C GLY A 83 3.56 -13.25 0.28
N MET A 84 3.33 -11.94 0.10
CA MET A 84 3.55 -11.25 -1.16
C MET A 84 5.03 -11.30 -1.59
N LEU A 85 5.97 -10.87 -0.74
CA LEU A 85 7.38 -10.83 -1.10
C LEU A 85 7.95 -12.23 -1.39
N ILE A 86 7.67 -13.20 -0.52
CA ILE A 86 8.19 -14.57 -0.70
C ILE A 86 7.71 -15.14 -2.03
N SER A 87 6.40 -15.05 -2.30
CA SER A 87 5.85 -15.60 -3.54
C SER A 87 6.37 -14.88 -4.79
N TYR A 88 6.46 -13.55 -4.77
CA TYR A 88 7.00 -12.74 -5.86
C TYR A 88 8.45 -13.14 -6.21
N TYR A 89 9.32 -13.25 -5.21
CA TYR A 89 10.74 -13.54 -5.44
C TYR A 89 11.04 -15.02 -5.68
N ILE A 90 10.26 -15.96 -5.10
CA ILE A 90 10.34 -17.38 -5.48
C ILE A 90 9.94 -17.55 -6.93
N TYR A 91 8.85 -16.91 -7.37
CA TYR A 91 8.43 -16.95 -8.77
C TYR A 91 9.52 -16.38 -9.70
N SER A 92 10.15 -15.27 -9.31
CA SER A 92 11.29 -14.71 -10.04
C SER A 92 12.47 -15.69 -10.12
N ALA A 93 12.83 -16.35 -9.02
CA ALA A 93 13.93 -17.32 -9.02
C ALA A 93 13.61 -18.57 -9.86
N TYR A 94 12.35 -19.01 -9.86
CA TYR A 94 11.89 -20.11 -10.70
C TYR A 94 12.01 -19.81 -12.19
N LEU A 95 11.62 -18.60 -12.63
CA LEU A 95 11.68 -18.22 -14.05
C LEU A 95 13.08 -17.88 -14.54
N PHE A 96 13.85 -17.12 -13.75
CA PHE A 96 15.10 -16.52 -14.21
C PHE A 96 16.35 -17.21 -13.66
N GLY A 97 16.19 -18.24 -12.81
CA GLY A 97 17.29 -18.96 -12.17
C GLY A 97 18.10 -18.14 -11.15
N VAL A 98 17.69 -16.91 -10.86
CA VAL A 98 18.41 -15.97 -9.97
C VAL A 98 17.45 -15.38 -8.94
N PHE A 99 17.84 -15.43 -7.66
CA PHE A 99 17.13 -14.76 -6.58
C PHE A 99 17.75 -13.38 -6.31
N PRO A 100 17.02 -12.27 -6.50
CA PRO A 100 17.57 -10.92 -6.33
C PRO A 100 17.67 -10.52 -4.85
N THR A 101 18.68 -11.06 -4.15
CA THR A 101 18.84 -10.95 -2.69
C THR A 101 18.86 -9.51 -2.18
N ARG A 102 19.49 -8.57 -2.92
CA ARG A 102 19.54 -7.15 -2.51
C ARG A 102 18.14 -6.53 -2.42
N TYR A 103 17.30 -6.74 -3.44
CA TYR A 103 15.94 -6.23 -3.45
C TYR A 103 15.07 -6.94 -2.41
N PHE A 104 15.24 -8.26 -2.24
CA PHE A 104 14.53 -9.00 -1.19
C PHE A 104 14.83 -8.46 0.21
N ILE A 105 16.10 -8.16 0.53
CA ILE A 105 16.48 -7.58 1.83
C ILE A 105 15.87 -6.18 2.01
N LEU A 106 15.95 -5.32 0.98
CA LEU A 106 15.40 -3.97 1.04
C LEU A 106 13.90 -4.00 1.30
N TRP A 107 13.13 -4.71 0.47
CA TRP A 107 11.69 -4.81 0.63
C TRP A 107 11.29 -5.60 1.88
N GLY A 108 12.07 -6.61 2.26
CA GLY A 108 11.90 -7.35 3.51
C GLY A 108 12.03 -6.45 4.73
N SER A 109 12.94 -5.46 4.71
CA SER A 109 13.07 -4.48 5.80
C SER A 109 11.84 -3.56 5.91
N ILE A 110 11.27 -3.14 4.77
CA ILE A 110 10.03 -2.36 4.73
C ILE A 110 8.85 -3.19 5.25
N ALA A 111 8.76 -4.46 4.82
CA ALA A 111 7.75 -5.39 5.34
C ALA A 111 7.89 -5.58 6.85
N LEU A 112 9.11 -5.65 7.39
CA LEU A 112 9.36 -5.73 8.84
C LEU A 112 8.88 -4.49 9.60
N ALA A 113 8.92 -3.31 8.98
CA ALA A 113 8.39 -2.06 9.54
C ALA A 113 6.86 -1.94 9.41
N SER A 114 6.24 -2.68 8.48
CA SER A 114 4.79 -2.63 8.23
C SER A 114 3.85 -2.85 9.43
N PRO A 115 4.17 -3.68 10.46
CA PRO A 115 3.29 -3.82 11.62
C PRO A 115 3.14 -2.49 12.39
N LEU A 116 4.20 -1.68 12.48
CA LEU A 116 4.16 -0.37 13.15
C LEU A 116 3.27 0.62 12.39
N LEU A 117 3.41 0.64 11.06
CA LEU A 117 2.58 1.47 10.18
C LEU A 117 1.11 1.05 10.24
N ALA A 118 0.83 -0.25 10.25
CA ALA A 118 -0.51 -0.78 10.39
C ALA A 118 -1.17 -0.39 11.72
N ILE A 119 -0.41 -0.31 12.82
CA ILE A 119 -0.90 0.17 14.11
C ILE A 119 -1.33 1.64 14.01
N ILE A 120 -0.55 2.48 13.31
CA ILE A 120 -0.88 3.89 13.07
C ILE A 120 -2.20 3.98 12.31
N VAL A 121 -2.35 3.23 11.21
CA VAL A 121 -3.59 3.21 10.41
C VAL A 121 -4.79 2.71 11.23
N TRP A 122 -4.62 1.65 12.02
CA TRP A 122 -5.68 1.13 12.87
C TRP A 122 -6.14 2.18 13.89
N LYS A 123 -5.20 2.89 14.53
CA LYS A 123 -5.51 4.00 15.44
C LYS A 123 -6.20 5.15 14.71
N ALA A 124 -5.76 5.47 13.50
CA ALA A 124 -6.32 6.52 12.65
C ALA A 124 -7.81 6.29 12.37
N LYS A 125 -8.20 5.03 12.09
CA LYS A 125 -9.61 4.66 11.86
C LYS A 125 -10.41 4.57 13.16
N ASN A 126 -9.90 3.83 14.15
CA ASN A 126 -10.72 3.33 15.26
C ASN A 126 -10.70 4.23 16.52
N ASN A 127 -9.77 5.19 16.63
CA ASN A 127 -9.72 6.11 17.76
C ASN A 127 -10.34 7.47 17.40
N VAL A 128 -11.17 8.04 18.29
CA VAL A 128 -11.87 9.32 18.05
C VAL A 128 -10.90 10.50 17.98
N ARG A 129 -9.98 10.62 18.95
CA ARG A 129 -9.05 11.77 19.03
C ARG A 129 -8.02 11.73 17.91
N LEU A 130 -7.43 10.55 17.70
CA LEU A 130 -6.34 10.40 16.73
C LEU A 130 -6.82 10.45 15.27
N SER A 131 -8.12 10.30 15.03
CA SER A 131 -8.68 10.34 13.68
C SER A 131 -8.63 11.71 13.01
N PHE A 132 -8.30 12.79 13.73
CA PHE A 132 -8.12 14.12 13.12
C PHE A 132 -6.70 14.36 12.57
N ILE A 133 -5.73 13.50 12.92
CA ILE A 133 -4.31 13.73 12.61
C ILE A 133 -3.71 12.52 11.90
N LEU A 134 -3.86 11.32 12.47
CA LEU A 134 -3.17 10.13 11.95
C LEU A 134 -3.55 9.72 10.52
N PRO A 135 -4.79 9.91 10.02
CA PRO A 135 -5.10 9.61 8.62
C PRO A 135 -4.26 10.40 7.62
N ALA A 136 -3.76 11.58 8.01
CA ALA A 136 -2.92 12.40 7.15
C ALA A 136 -1.60 11.72 6.78
N LEU A 137 -1.14 10.72 7.55
CA LEU A 137 0.09 9.97 7.26
C LEU A 137 -0.06 9.06 6.01
N PRO A 138 -0.95 8.04 5.99
CA PRO A 138 -1.15 7.22 4.80
C PRO A 138 -1.71 8.04 3.63
N MET A 139 -2.58 9.02 3.90
CA MET A 139 -3.12 9.89 2.85
C MET A 139 -2.05 10.81 2.27
N GLY A 140 -1.19 11.41 3.09
CA GLY A 140 -0.12 12.29 2.62
C GLY A 140 0.96 11.53 1.85
N LEU A 141 1.28 10.30 2.28
CA LEU A 141 2.15 9.41 1.51
C LEU A 141 1.52 9.10 0.14
N MET A 142 0.24 8.73 0.08
CA MET A 142 -0.44 8.48 -1.19
C MET A 142 -0.46 9.73 -2.09
N LEU A 143 -0.72 10.90 -1.50
CA LEU A 143 -0.73 12.17 -2.22
C LEU A 143 0.65 12.51 -2.78
N SER A 144 1.73 12.23 -2.03
CA SER A 144 3.12 12.37 -2.51
C SER A 144 3.49 11.43 -3.65
N LEU A 145 2.81 10.28 -3.77
CA LEU A 145 2.98 9.37 -4.92
C LEU A 145 2.17 9.85 -6.13
N SER A 146 1.00 10.46 -5.90
CA SER A 146 0.11 10.95 -6.96
C SER A 146 0.57 12.26 -7.61
N LEU A 147 1.20 13.14 -6.85
CA LEU A 147 1.52 14.50 -7.27
C LEU A 147 3.01 14.79 -7.20
N GLY A 148 3.53 15.42 -8.26
CA GLY A 148 4.79 16.14 -8.25
C GLY A 148 4.59 17.50 -7.59
N ILE A 149 4.83 17.59 -6.28
CA ILE A 149 4.61 18.82 -5.50
C ILE A 149 5.96 19.45 -5.11
N GLY A 150 6.15 20.70 -5.50
CA GLY A 150 7.14 21.61 -4.93
C GLY A 150 6.47 22.85 -4.32
N LEU A 151 7.26 23.76 -3.76
CA LEU A 151 6.75 24.99 -3.15
C LEU A 151 5.94 25.87 -4.14
N PHE A 152 6.29 25.81 -5.43
CA PHE A 152 5.72 26.68 -6.47
C PHE A 152 5.19 25.92 -7.69
N TYR A 153 5.15 24.59 -7.64
CA TYR A 153 4.65 23.78 -8.75
C TYR A 153 3.87 22.58 -8.24
N MET A 154 2.86 22.17 -9.02
CA MET A 154 2.07 20.98 -8.78
C MET A 154 1.69 20.39 -10.13
N TYR A 155 2.01 19.11 -10.36
CA TYR A 155 1.54 18.35 -11.51
C TYR A 155 1.16 16.92 -11.09
N LEU A 156 0.37 16.27 -11.93
CA LEU A 156 -0.09 14.89 -11.71
C LEU A 156 0.95 13.91 -12.24
N ASN A 157 1.49 13.06 -11.35
CA ASN A 157 2.39 11.97 -11.74
C ASN A 157 1.56 10.77 -12.21
N TYR A 158 0.66 10.29 -11.34
CA TYR A 158 -0.15 9.11 -11.60
C TYR A 158 -1.58 9.34 -11.11
N ILE A 159 -2.54 9.16 -12.01
CA ILE A 159 -3.96 9.39 -11.72
C ILE A 159 -4.54 8.30 -10.80
N GLU A 160 -3.98 7.09 -10.88
CA GLU A 160 -4.39 5.93 -10.11
C GLU A 160 -4.12 6.15 -8.63
N GLU A 161 -2.95 6.67 -8.28
CA GLU A 161 -2.57 7.07 -6.92
C GLU A 161 -3.49 8.17 -6.40
N LEU A 162 -3.93 9.11 -7.25
CA LEU A 162 -4.92 10.11 -6.87
C LEU A 162 -6.30 9.48 -6.59
N ILE A 163 -6.72 8.52 -7.41
CA ILE A 163 -7.95 7.75 -7.16
C ILE A 163 -7.83 6.98 -5.83
N MET A 164 -6.68 6.33 -5.58
CA MET A 164 -6.41 5.63 -4.32
C MET A 164 -6.41 6.58 -3.12
N TYR A 165 -5.94 7.81 -3.28
CA TYR A 165 -6.05 8.87 -2.26
C TYR A 165 -7.53 9.18 -1.95
N VAL A 166 -8.37 9.34 -2.97
CA VAL A 166 -9.81 9.56 -2.79
C VAL A 166 -10.46 8.37 -2.08
N VAL A 167 -10.06 7.14 -2.41
CA VAL A 167 -10.51 5.94 -1.68
C VAL A 167 -10.11 6.00 -0.20
N LEU A 168 -8.89 6.43 0.12
CA LEU A 168 -8.47 6.64 1.52
C LEU A 168 -9.30 7.72 2.23
N CYS A 169 -9.69 8.80 1.54
CA CYS A 169 -10.63 9.78 2.10
C CYS A 169 -11.93 9.08 2.54
N VAL A 170 -12.51 8.23 1.68
CA VAL A 170 -13.72 7.47 2.01
C VAL A 170 -13.48 6.53 3.19
N VAL A 171 -12.33 5.84 3.22
CA VAL A 171 -11.96 4.93 4.31
C VAL A 171 -11.87 5.67 5.65
N PHE A 172 -11.31 6.88 5.71
CA PHE A 172 -11.12 7.61 6.97
C PHE A 172 -12.24 8.61 7.31
N TYR A 173 -13.25 8.74 6.46
CA TYR A 173 -14.35 9.67 6.66
C TYR A 173 -15.14 9.38 7.95
N LYS A 174 -15.30 10.40 8.80
CA LYS A 174 -16.35 10.42 9.85
C LYS A 174 -17.17 11.71 9.89
N GLY A 175 -16.74 12.75 9.16
CA GLY A 175 -17.48 14.00 9.02
C GLY A 175 -16.73 15.03 8.17
N PRO A 176 -17.42 16.06 7.65
CA PRO A 176 -16.86 17.00 6.69
C PRO A 176 -15.74 17.85 7.31
N LYS A 177 -15.90 18.32 8.55
CA LYS A 177 -14.88 19.10 9.27
C LYS A 177 -13.59 18.31 9.48
N GLN A 178 -13.72 17.06 9.91
CA GLN A 178 -12.57 16.17 10.09
C GLN A 178 -11.86 15.91 8.76
N MET A 179 -12.62 15.65 7.69
CA MET A 179 -12.05 15.40 6.37
C MET A 179 -11.26 16.61 5.85
N ALA A 180 -11.82 17.81 5.95
CA ALA A 180 -11.13 19.03 5.54
C ALA A 180 -9.78 19.19 6.26
N ILE A 181 -9.76 18.96 7.58
CA ILE A 181 -8.53 19.01 8.39
C ILE A 181 -7.51 17.96 7.91
N ILE A 182 -7.95 16.72 7.69
CA ILE A 182 -7.07 15.63 7.23
C ILE A 182 -6.49 15.94 5.85
N VAL A 183 -7.29 16.46 4.93
CA VAL A 183 -6.84 16.81 3.58
C VAL A 183 -5.73 17.86 3.67
N VAL A 184 -5.93 18.94 4.43
CA VAL A 184 -4.90 19.97 4.63
C VAL A 184 -3.62 19.38 5.22
N PHE A 185 -3.72 18.58 6.28
CA PHE A 185 -2.54 17.94 6.87
C PHE A 185 -1.88 16.94 5.91
N SER A 186 -2.63 16.25 5.06
CA SER A 186 -2.08 15.32 4.08
C SER A 186 -1.22 16.02 3.03
N PHE A 187 -1.58 17.24 2.62
CA PHE A 187 -0.74 18.08 1.76
C PHE A 187 0.58 18.46 2.45
N VAL A 188 0.52 18.83 3.73
CA VAL A 188 1.73 19.13 4.52
C VAL A 188 2.63 17.90 4.60
N VAL A 189 2.07 16.74 4.93
CA VAL A 189 2.82 15.48 4.97
C VAL A 189 3.41 15.14 3.60
N ALA A 190 2.68 15.36 2.50
CA ALA A 190 3.16 15.07 1.16
C ALA A 190 4.36 15.93 0.76
N LEU A 191 4.37 17.22 1.13
CA LEU A 191 5.51 18.12 0.92
C LEU A 191 6.76 17.63 1.66
N PHE A 192 6.62 17.24 2.93
CA PHE A 192 7.73 16.68 3.71
C PHE A 192 8.22 15.34 3.13
N ALA A 193 7.30 14.47 2.71
CA ALA A 193 7.65 13.18 2.10
C ALA A 193 8.48 13.36 0.83
N LYS A 194 8.12 14.33 -0.05
CA LYS A 194 8.90 14.64 -1.26
C LYS A 194 10.29 15.21 -0.94
N GLN A 195 10.44 16.01 0.12
CA GLN A 195 11.74 16.59 0.50
C GLN A 195 12.70 15.54 1.08
N ILE A 196 12.18 14.56 1.81
CA ILE A 196 12.97 13.51 2.46
C ILE A 196 13.26 12.36 1.50
N SER A 197 12.37 12.11 0.54
CA SER A 197 12.52 11.03 -0.43
C SER A 197 13.81 11.22 -1.24
N PRO A 198 14.81 10.31 -1.13
CA PRO A 198 15.97 10.33 -2.00
C PRO A 198 15.62 9.93 -3.45
N PHE A 199 14.40 9.44 -3.66
CA PHE A 199 13.88 9.00 -4.94
C PHE A 199 12.86 10.01 -5.45
N HIS A 200 13.22 10.76 -6.48
CA HIS A 200 12.26 11.50 -7.29
C HIS A 200 11.53 10.49 -8.18
N PHE A 201 10.44 9.92 -7.66
CA PHE A 201 9.43 9.24 -8.49
C PHE A 201 8.47 10.27 -9.10
#